data_AF-A0A957XMT9-F1
#
_entry.id   AF-A0A957XMT9-F1
#
_cell.length_a   1.000
_cell.length_b   1.000
_cell.length_c   1.000
_cell.angle_alpha   90.00
_cell.angle_beta   90.00
_cell.angle_gamma   90.00
#
_symmetry.space_group_name_H-M   'P 1'
#
loop_
_entity.id
_entity.type
_entity.pdbx_description
1 polymer ?
#
loop_
_entity_poly.entity_id
_entity_poly.type
_entity_poly.pdbx_seq_one_letter_code
_entity_poly.pdbx_strand_id
1 'polypeptide(L)'
;EQKALTGMSLADFTAGWSPTIQKLFAGLARSALAAHPEDVPASGFIAFLRFYSLLRRDAWAFDYLPGPGGACVAQPLADVACRLGCDIQPGARVVALQQNASDQTQLSDHRPWQVVFEYDDSRHTVEASHVVLALDAPSAEKLLCSSSATTDSTADIRFQTGVPTAIIRLWFDTKPKPVAEGGIYTGDFVMDNFFWLDRLQPAYQAWSQASGGSAVEMHVYGPPEFLDQPDASLLAQVIVDTYRAFPEL
;
A
#
# COMPACT_ATOMS: atom_id res chain seq x y z
N GLU A 1 28.30 17.31 5.11
CA GLU A 1 27.00 17.86 5.57
C GLU A 1 26.48 19.07 4.79
N GLN A 2 27.28 19.71 3.91
CA GLN A 2 26.85 20.92 3.18
C GLN A 2 26.50 20.70 1.68
N LYS A 3 26.40 19.44 1.21
CA LYS A 3 25.88 19.17 -0.14
C LYS A 3 24.37 19.08 -0.06
N ALA A 4 23.67 19.96 -0.79
CA ALA A 4 22.26 19.79 -1.07
C ALA A 4 22.09 18.47 -1.84
N LEU A 5 21.26 17.55 -1.32
CA LEU A 5 20.93 16.28 -1.99
C LEU A 5 19.86 16.47 -3.07
N THR A 6 19.58 17.72 -3.47
CA THR A 6 18.55 18.09 -4.43
C THR A 6 18.84 17.44 -5.78
N GLY A 7 17.87 16.69 -6.29
CA GLY A 7 17.97 16.03 -7.60
C GLY A 7 18.82 14.75 -7.61
N MET A 8 19.35 14.29 -6.48
CA MET A 8 20.02 12.98 -6.41
C MET A 8 19.02 11.90 -5.97
N SER A 9 19.06 10.77 -6.67
CA SER A 9 18.40 9.54 -6.25
C SER A 9 19.18 8.85 -5.12
N LEU A 10 18.57 7.84 -4.49
CA LEU A 10 19.28 6.98 -3.53
C LEU A 10 20.36 6.16 -4.23
N ALA A 11 20.15 5.75 -5.48
CA ALA A 11 21.16 5.10 -6.31
C ALA A 11 22.39 6.01 -6.49
N ASP A 12 22.19 7.28 -6.83
CA ASP A 12 23.29 8.27 -6.97
C ASP A 12 24.02 8.48 -5.65
N PHE A 13 23.28 8.55 -4.54
CA PHE A 13 23.85 8.76 -3.22
C PHE A 13 24.73 7.60 -2.74
N THR A 14 24.36 6.37 -3.11
CA THR A 14 25.08 5.15 -2.74
C THR A 14 26.09 4.70 -3.81
N ALA A 15 26.27 5.49 -4.87
CA ALA A 15 27.24 5.21 -5.92
C ALA A 15 28.67 5.14 -5.36
N GLY A 16 29.40 4.08 -5.72
CA GLY A 16 30.76 3.83 -5.26
C GLY A 16 30.87 3.19 -3.87
N TRP A 17 29.75 2.92 -3.18
CA TRP A 17 29.75 2.12 -1.96
C TRP A 17 29.92 0.63 -2.28
N SER A 18 30.20 -0.19 -1.26
CA SER A 18 30.30 -1.62 -1.48
C SER A 18 28.95 -2.20 -1.94
N PRO A 19 28.94 -3.24 -2.80
CA PRO A 19 27.70 -3.85 -3.27
C PRO A 19 26.78 -4.30 -2.14
N THR A 20 27.34 -4.72 -1.00
CA THR A 20 26.57 -5.12 0.18
C THR A 20 25.80 -3.96 0.80
N ILE A 21 26.44 -2.80 0.96
CA ILE A 21 25.76 -1.62 1.53
C ILE A 21 24.71 -1.09 0.55
N GLN A 22 25.01 -1.09 -0.76
CA GLN A 22 24.03 -0.74 -1.79
C GLN A 22 22.79 -1.63 -1.73
N LYS A 23 22.96 -2.96 -1.65
CA LYS A 23 21.85 -3.90 -1.53
C LYS A 23 21.04 -3.72 -0.24
N LEU A 24 21.70 -3.40 0.88
CA LEU A 24 21.02 -3.10 2.14
C LEU A 24 20.14 -1.85 2.00
N PHE A 25 20.68 -0.75 1.46
CA PHE A 25 19.93 0.49 1.29
C PHE A 25 18.82 0.34 0.25
N ALA A 26 19.03 -0.46 -0.79
CA ALA A 26 17.99 -0.80 -1.75
C ALA A 26 16.85 -1.61 -1.12
N GLY A 27 17.18 -2.63 -0.31
CA GLY A 27 16.18 -3.40 0.44
C GLY A 27 15.41 -2.53 1.43
N LEU A 28 16.10 -1.61 2.13
CA LEU A 28 15.44 -0.63 2.99
C LEU A 28 14.49 0.29 2.22
N ALA A 29 14.89 0.79 1.05
CA ALA A 29 14.03 1.64 0.23
C ALA A 29 12.77 0.91 -0.24
N ARG A 30 12.90 -0.32 -0.72
CA ARG A 30 11.75 -1.14 -1.13
C ARG A 30 10.86 -1.48 0.07
N SER A 31 11.44 -1.92 1.18
CA SER A 31 10.67 -2.25 2.38
C SER A 31 9.95 -1.07 3.00
N ALA A 32 10.56 0.12 3.00
CA ALA A 32 10.04 1.28 3.72
C ALA A 32 9.16 2.20 2.88
N LEU A 33 9.50 2.32 1.59
CA LEU A 33 8.91 3.31 0.70
C LEU A 33 8.23 2.66 -0.52
N ALA A 34 8.28 1.32 -0.64
CA ALA A 34 7.84 0.59 -1.81
C ALA A 34 8.41 1.19 -3.10
N ALA A 35 9.70 1.52 -3.13
CA ALA A 35 10.31 2.26 -4.23
C ALA A 35 11.71 1.76 -4.56
N HIS A 36 12.08 1.88 -5.85
CA HIS A 36 13.41 1.54 -6.33
C HIS A 36 14.40 2.66 -6.01
N PRO A 37 15.68 2.36 -5.72
CA PRO A 37 16.69 3.36 -5.36
C PRO A 37 16.85 4.51 -6.36
N GLU A 38 16.59 4.25 -7.64
CA GLU A 38 16.66 5.20 -8.74
C GLU A 38 15.53 6.25 -8.68
N ASP A 39 14.39 5.89 -8.10
CA ASP A 39 13.19 6.74 -8.04
C ASP A 39 13.04 7.48 -6.71
N VAL A 40 13.82 7.10 -5.69
CA VAL A 40 13.75 7.69 -4.35
C VAL A 40 14.71 8.89 -4.24
N PRO A 41 14.22 10.11 -3.97
CA PRO A 41 15.10 11.23 -3.65
C PRO A 41 15.96 10.91 -2.41
N ALA A 42 17.27 11.09 -2.50
CA ALA A 42 18.19 10.81 -1.39
C ALA A 42 17.82 11.62 -0.13
N SER A 43 17.38 12.88 -0.31
CA SER A 43 16.87 13.71 0.78
C SER A 43 15.65 13.10 1.47
N GLY A 44 14.71 12.55 0.69
CA GLY A 44 13.51 11.88 1.19
C GLY A 44 13.85 10.63 1.98
N PHE A 45 14.77 9.81 1.47
CA PHE A 45 15.23 8.60 2.17
C PHE A 45 15.93 8.92 3.50
N ILE A 46 16.81 9.93 3.53
CA ILE A 46 17.48 10.36 4.76
C ILE A 46 16.47 10.96 5.76
N ALA A 47 15.47 11.69 5.29
CA ALA A 47 14.39 12.20 6.14
C ALA A 47 13.58 11.05 6.75
N PHE A 48 13.23 10.03 5.95
CA PHE A 48 12.61 8.79 6.42
C PHE A 48 13.44 8.13 7.53
N LEU A 49 14.74 7.89 7.29
CA LEU A 49 15.62 7.27 8.28
C LEU A 49 15.65 8.07 9.57
N ARG A 50 15.78 9.41 9.50
CA ARG A 50 15.78 10.27 10.69
C ARG A 50 14.47 10.21 11.46
N PHE A 51 13.34 10.20 10.76
CA PHE A 51 12.03 10.16 11.39
C PHE A 51 11.86 8.87 12.20
N TYR A 52 12.10 7.72 11.57
CA TYR A 52 11.93 6.42 12.24
C TYR A 52 13.03 6.13 13.27
N SER A 53 14.28 6.53 13.02
CA SER A 53 15.38 6.22 13.95
C SER A 53 15.50 7.20 15.12
N LEU A 54 15.63 8.50 14.84
CA LEU A 54 16.01 9.50 15.84
C LEU A 54 14.79 10.16 16.49
N LEU A 55 13.75 10.45 15.71
CA LEU A 55 12.57 11.19 16.20
C LEU A 55 11.51 10.29 16.84
N ARG A 56 11.52 8.99 16.52
CA ARG A 56 10.58 7.99 17.05
C ARG A 56 11.29 6.80 17.69
N ARG A 57 12.40 7.07 18.39
CA ARG A 57 13.19 6.06 19.12
C ARG A 57 12.39 5.23 20.12
N ASP A 58 11.27 5.76 20.59
CA ASP A 58 10.32 5.16 21.53
C ASP A 58 9.34 4.20 20.85
N ALA A 59 9.25 4.22 19.53
CA ALA A 59 8.32 3.43 18.71
C ALA A 59 9.03 2.50 17.73
N TRP A 60 10.22 2.01 18.10
CA TRP A 60 11.00 1.07 17.27
C TRP A 60 10.49 -0.37 17.33
N ALA A 61 9.79 -0.74 18.40
CA ALA A 61 9.19 -2.06 18.49
C ALA A 61 8.00 -2.15 17.53
N PHE A 62 7.94 -3.22 16.76
CA PHE A 62 6.76 -3.52 15.96
C PHE A 62 5.63 -3.99 16.86
N ASP A 63 4.46 -3.37 16.69
CA ASP A 63 3.19 -3.85 17.23
C ASP A 63 2.31 -4.32 16.07
N TYR A 64 1.56 -5.39 16.32
CA TYR A 64 0.72 -6.03 15.32
C TYR A 64 -0.73 -5.97 15.75
N LEU A 65 -1.64 -5.79 14.78
CA LEU A 65 -3.06 -5.88 15.06
C LEU A 65 -3.40 -7.31 15.52
N PRO A 66 -4.28 -7.49 16.51
CA PRO A 66 -4.68 -8.81 17.01
C PRO A 66 -5.51 -9.62 16.00
N GLY A 67 -5.76 -9.07 14.81
CA GLY A 67 -6.51 -9.69 13.73
C GLY A 67 -6.45 -8.85 12.44
N PRO A 68 -7.29 -9.16 11.46
CA PRO A 68 -7.31 -8.44 10.19
C PRO A 68 -7.62 -6.95 10.37
N GLY A 69 -7.02 -6.10 9.55
CA GLY A 69 -7.25 -4.65 9.57
C GLY A 69 -8.73 -4.26 9.42
N GLY A 70 -9.49 -5.05 8.64
CA GLY A 70 -10.94 -4.88 8.51
C GLY A 70 -11.67 -4.96 9.86
N ALA A 71 -11.36 -5.97 10.67
CA ALA A 71 -12.00 -6.18 11.97
C ALA A 71 -11.44 -5.26 13.07
N CYS A 72 -10.14 -4.97 13.05
CA CYS A 72 -9.49 -4.21 14.12
C CYS A 72 -9.55 -2.69 13.94
N VAL A 73 -9.74 -2.21 12.71
CA VAL A 73 -9.69 -0.77 12.38
C VAL A 73 -10.92 -0.33 11.61
N ALA A 74 -11.17 -0.92 10.44
CA ALA A 74 -12.21 -0.41 9.53
C ALA A 74 -13.62 -0.55 10.13
N GLN A 75 -13.98 -1.72 10.65
CA GLN A 75 -15.29 -1.98 11.23
C GLN A 75 -15.55 -1.11 12.48
N PRO A 76 -14.65 -1.00 13.46
CA PRO A 76 -14.86 -0.10 14.60
C PRO A 76 -15.06 1.36 14.20
N LEU A 77 -14.33 1.86 13.19
CA LEU A 77 -14.52 3.22 12.68
C LEU A 77 -15.86 3.38 11.96
N ALA A 78 -16.26 2.40 11.15
CA ALA A 78 -17.56 2.37 10.49
C ALA A 78 -18.71 2.37 11.50
N ASP A 79 -18.62 1.55 12.55
CA ASP A 79 -19.63 1.48 13.61
C ASP A 79 -19.77 2.84 14.33
N VAL A 80 -18.65 3.51 14.63
CA VAL A 80 -18.67 4.86 15.22
C VAL A 80 -19.35 5.85 14.27
N ALA A 81 -19.00 5.83 12.97
CA ALA A 81 -19.59 6.72 11.98
C ALA A 81 -21.11 6.49 11.85
N CYS A 82 -21.57 5.24 11.75
CA CYS A 82 -22.98 4.90 11.70
C CYS A 82 -23.75 5.37 12.95
N ARG A 83 -23.17 5.22 14.15
CA ARG A 83 -23.77 5.76 15.38
C ARG A 83 -23.88 7.29 15.40
N LEU A 84 -23.02 7.98 14.65
CA LEU A 84 -23.06 9.44 14.49
C LEU A 84 -23.98 9.88 13.33
N GLY A 85 -24.67 8.94 12.68
CA GLY A 85 -25.63 9.22 11.62
C GLY A 85 -25.06 9.17 10.20
N CYS A 86 -23.87 8.59 9.99
CA CYS A 86 -23.36 8.33 8.65
C CYS A 86 -24.02 7.09 8.04
N ASP A 87 -24.48 7.20 6.81
CA ASP A 87 -24.89 6.04 6.01
C ASP A 87 -23.70 5.51 5.21
N ILE A 88 -23.42 4.21 5.32
CA ILE A 88 -22.36 3.52 4.60
C ILE A 88 -23.00 2.53 3.63
N GLN A 89 -22.69 2.67 2.34
CA GLN A 89 -23.23 1.84 1.27
C GLN A 89 -22.13 1.02 0.59
N PRO A 90 -21.81 -0.20 1.08
CA PRO A 90 -20.86 -1.08 0.42
C PRO A 90 -21.34 -1.47 -0.99
N GLY A 91 -20.40 -1.67 -1.91
CA GLY A 91 -20.71 -2.06 -3.30
C GLY A 91 -21.23 -0.92 -4.19
N ALA A 92 -21.45 0.29 -3.65
CA ALA A 92 -21.77 1.45 -4.45
C ALA A 92 -20.51 2.00 -5.14
N ARG A 93 -20.50 2.02 -6.48
CA ARG A 93 -19.39 2.55 -7.29
C ARG A 93 -19.76 3.89 -7.89
N VAL A 94 -19.11 4.97 -7.46
CA VAL A 94 -19.27 6.29 -8.09
C VAL A 94 -18.69 6.27 -9.50
N VAL A 95 -19.47 6.74 -10.48
CA VAL A 95 -19.10 6.72 -11.91
C VAL A 95 -19.08 8.10 -12.56
N ALA A 96 -19.73 9.12 -11.96
CA ALA A 96 -19.64 10.49 -12.46
C ALA A 96 -19.96 11.53 -11.37
N LEU A 97 -19.34 12.70 -11.50
CA LEU A 97 -19.65 13.91 -10.75
C LEU A 97 -20.25 14.96 -11.70
N GLN A 98 -21.35 15.56 -11.28
CA GLN A 98 -22.07 16.57 -12.05
C GLN A 98 -22.38 17.78 -11.18
N GLN A 99 -22.55 18.93 -11.82
CA GLN A 99 -23.10 20.15 -11.22
C GLN A 99 -24.11 20.72 -12.21
N ASN A 100 -25.31 21.08 -11.75
CA ASN A 100 -26.34 21.61 -12.64
C ASN A 100 -25.91 22.95 -13.25
N ALA A 101 -25.99 23.04 -14.59
CA ALA A 101 -25.63 24.22 -15.36
C ALA A 101 -26.79 25.24 -15.51
N SER A 102 -28.02 24.87 -15.08
CA SER A 102 -29.26 25.55 -15.48
C SER A 102 -29.66 26.76 -14.66
N ASP A 103 -28.93 27.15 -13.60
CA ASP A 103 -29.29 28.34 -12.83
C ASP A 103 -28.09 29.27 -12.65
N GLN A 104 -27.73 29.97 -13.74
CA GLN A 104 -26.81 31.11 -13.69
C GLN A 104 -27.42 32.33 -13.00
N THR A 105 -28.69 32.27 -12.57
CA THR A 105 -29.44 33.40 -12.01
C THR A 105 -29.51 33.43 -10.49
N GLN A 106 -29.04 32.39 -9.79
CA GLN A 106 -28.94 32.39 -8.33
C GLN A 106 -27.51 32.70 -7.86
N LEU A 107 -27.38 33.83 -7.17
CA LEU A 107 -26.17 34.35 -6.50
C LEU A 107 -25.73 33.51 -5.27
N SER A 108 -26.07 32.22 -5.19
CA SER A 108 -25.57 31.34 -4.13
C SER A 108 -24.22 30.76 -4.55
N ASP A 109 -23.16 31.05 -3.79
CA ASP A 109 -21.76 30.64 -4.05
C ASP A 109 -21.55 29.10 -4.13
N HIS A 110 -22.55 28.28 -3.82
CA HIS A 110 -22.42 26.82 -3.81
C HIS A 110 -23.58 26.13 -4.53
N ARG A 111 -23.31 25.56 -5.71
CA ARG A 111 -24.22 24.65 -6.40
C ARG A 111 -24.08 23.24 -5.82
N PRO A 112 -25.17 22.53 -5.52
CA PRO A 112 -25.07 21.16 -5.03
C PRO A 112 -24.45 20.26 -6.10
N TRP A 113 -23.61 19.33 -5.64
CA TRP A 113 -23.09 18.25 -6.45
C TRP A 113 -24.17 17.20 -6.67
N GLN A 114 -24.19 16.62 -7.87
CA GLN A 114 -24.91 15.40 -8.17
C GLN A 114 -23.88 14.28 -8.38
N VAL A 115 -23.86 13.34 -7.45
CA VAL A 115 -22.97 12.19 -7.48
C VAL A 115 -23.74 11.02 -8.07
N VAL A 116 -23.25 10.51 -9.19
CA VAL A 116 -23.87 9.40 -9.89
C VAL A 116 -23.09 8.13 -9.61
N PHE A 117 -23.76 7.11 -9.12
CA PHE A 117 -23.15 5.84 -8.73
C PHE A 117 -23.96 4.64 -9.21
N GLU A 118 -23.29 3.51 -9.34
CA GLU A 118 -23.88 2.22 -9.66
C GLU A 118 -23.99 1.38 -8.39
N TYR A 119 -25.15 0.78 -8.17
CA TYR A 119 -25.41 -0.12 -7.06
C TYR A 119 -26.51 -1.10 -7.47
N ASP A 120 -26.28 -2.40 -7.24
CA ASP A 120 -27.21 -3.49 -7.59
C ASP A 120 -27.61 -3.45 -9.08
N ASP A 121 -26.59 -3.38 -9.95
CA ASP A 121 -26.69 -3.26 -11.42
C ASP A 121 -27.56 -2.10 -11.93
N SER A 122 -27.86 -1.13 -11.07
CA SER A 122 -28.69 0.02 -11.35
C SER A 122 -27.93 1.32 -11.11
N ARG A 123 -28.30 2.37 -11.85
CA ARG A 123 -27.69 3.70 -11.73
C ARG A 123 -28.53 4.59 -10.84
N HIS A 124 -27.89 5.22 -9.86
CA HIS A 124 -28.50 6.07 -8.86
C HIS A 124 -27.81 7.44 -8.82
N THR A 125 -28.51 8.44 -8.32
CA THR A 125 -27.98 9.79 -8.13
C THR A 125 -28.29 10.27 -6.72
N VAL A 126 -27.31 10.89 -6.07
CA VAL A 126 -27.48 11.56 -4.78
C VAL A 126 -26.96 13.00 -4.86
N GLU A 127 -27.67 13.91 -4.21
CA GLU A 127 -27.25 15.31 -4.10
C GLU A 127 -26.42 15.53 -2.84
N ALA A 128 -25.35 16.31 -2.95
CA ALA A 128 -24.49 16.63 -1.82
C ALA A 128 -23.96 18.07 -1.91
N SER A 129 -23.89 18.78 -0.79
CA SER A 129 -23.26 20.11 -0.75
C SER A 129 -21.75 20.04 -0.93
N HIS A 130 -21.13 18.93 -0.51
CA HIS A 130 -19.68 18.72 -0.55
C HIS A 130 -19.39 17.27 -0.96
N VAL A 131 -18.30 17.06 -1.69
CA VAL A 131 -17.82 15.74 -2.08
C VAL A 131 -16.36 15.61 -1.64
N VAL A 132 -16.07 14.55 -0.88
CA VAL A 132 -14.70 14.17 -0.49
C VAL A 132 -14.31 12.91 -1.26
N LEU A 133 -13.23 12.99 -2.02
CA LEU A 133 -12.71 11.86 -2.78
C LEU A 133 -11.59 11.17 -2.00
N ALA A 134 -11.93 10.06 -1.35
CA ALA A 134 -10.97 9.17 -0.68
C ALA A 134 -10.62 7.98 -1.60
N LEU A 135 -10.17 8.28 -2.82
CA LEU A 135 -9.85 7.31 -3.87
C LEU A 135 -8.33 7.16 -4.03
N ASP A 136 -7.88 6.00 -4.53
CA ASP A 136 -6.53 5.88 -5.09
C ASP A 136 -6.38 6.78 -6.34
N ALA A 137 -5.14 7.12 -6.68
CA ALA A 137 -4.86 8.08 -7.75
C ALA A 137 -5.38 7.65 -9.14
N PRO A 138 -5.20 6.40 -9.61
CA PRO A 138 -5.83 5.93 -10.84
C PRO A 138 -7.36 6.03 -10.85
N SER A 139 -8.02 5.64 -9.75
CA SER A 139 -9.48 5.76 -9.63
C SER A 139 -9.93 7.24 -9.62
N ALA A 140 -9.18 8.11 -8.95
CA ALA A 140 -9.44 9.55 -8.93
C ALA A 140 -9.28 10.18 -10.31
N GLU A 141 -8.20 9.86 -11.03
CA GLU A 141 -7.96 10.29 -12.42
C GLU A 141 -9.13 9.87 -13.31
N LYS A 142 -9.48 8.59 -13.27
CA LYS A 142 -10.60 8.06 -14.08
C LYS A 142 -11.90 8.78 -13.79
N LEU A 143 -12.26 8.99 -12.52
CA LEU A 143 -13.51 9.65 -12.15
C LEU A 143 -13.49 11.14 -12.54
N LEU A 144 -12.42 11.86 -12.23
CA LEU A 144 -12.35 13.30 -12.44
C LEU A 144 -12.28 13.66 -13.93
N CYS A 145 -11.52 12.91 -14.73
CA CYS A 145 -11.38 13.13 -16.17
C CYS A 145 -12.62 12.68 -16.97
N SER A 146 -13.46 11.79 -16.42
CA SER A 146 -14.73 11.38 -17.06
C SER A 146 -15.94 12.21 -16.61
N SER A 147 -15.76 13.11 -15.65
CA SER A 147 -16.82 13.94 -15.08
C SER A 147 -16.79 15.34 -15.65
N SER A 148 -17.89 15.77 -16.28
CA SER A 148 -17.99 17.09 -16.92
C SER A 148 -17.77 18.25 -15.95
N ALA A 149 -18.09 18.08 -14.67
CA ALA A 149 -17.90 19.10 -13.64
C ALA A 149 -16.43 19.32 -13.22
N THR A 150 -15.54 18.37 -13.52
CA THR A 150 -14.16 18.39 -13.01
C THR A 150 -13.09 18.25 -14.08
N THR A 151 -13.43 17.76 -15.27
CA THR A 151 -12.46 17.45 -16.33
C THR A 151 -11.58 18.63 -16.71
N ASP A 152 -12.10 19.86 -16.73
CA ASP A 152 -11.30 21.03 -17.10
C ASP A 152 -10.28 21.41 -16.01
N SER A 153 -10.56 21.01 -14.76
CA SER A 153 -9.70 21.30 -13.61
C SER A 153 -8.61 20.23 -13.38
N THR A 154 -8.60 19.14 -14.16
CA THR A 154 -7.59 18.08 -14.01
C THR A 154 -6.30 18.33 -14.79
N ALA A 155 -6.26 19.34 -15.67
CA ALA A 155 -5.12 19.57 -16.57
C ALA A 155 -3.76 19.71 -15.86
N ASP A 156 -3.74 20.33 -14.68
CA ASP A 156 -2.52 20.56 -13.89
C ASP A 156 -2.35 19.55 -12.74
N ILE A 157 -3.24 18.55 -12.63
CA ILE A 157 -3.18 17.55 -11.56
C ILE A 157 -2.24 16.42 -12.00
N ARG A 158 -1.17 16.20 -11.22
CA ARG A 158 -0.34 15.01 -11.36
C ARG A 158 -0.89 13.87 -10.51
N PHE A 159 -1.52 12.90 -11.16
CA PHE A 159 -1.91 11.64 -10.54
C PHE A 159 -0.70 10.72 -10.41
N GLN A 160 -0.33 10.38 -9.19
CA GLN A 160 0.82 9.49 -8.94
C GLN A 160 0.40 8.04 -9.16
N THR A 161 1.25 7.23 -9.78
CA THR A 161 1.04 5.79 -9.87
C THR A 161 1.56 5.10 -8.62
N GLY A 162 0.81 4.11 -8.11
CA GLY A 162 1.32 3.21 -7.08
C GLY A 162 2.40 2.29 -7.62
N VAL A 163 3.17 1.66 -6.73
CA VAL A 163 4.13 0.63 -7.10
C VAL A 163 3.42 -0.72 -7.14
N PRO A 164 3.44 -1.43 -8.29
CA PRO A 164 2.88 -2.76 -8.39
C PRO A 164 3.44 -3.67 -7.29
N THR A 165 2.55 -4.34 -6.57
CA THR A 165 2.91 -5.12 -5.39
C THR A 165 2.18 -6.45 -5.38
N ALA A 166 2.88 -7.52 -5.05
CA ALA A 166 2.27 -8.81 -4.72
C ALA A 166 2.52 -9.15 -3.25
N ILE A 167 1.48 -9.67 -2.60
CA ILE A 167 1.53 -10.19 -1.23
C ILE A 167 1.20 -11.68 -1.31
N ILE A 168 2.16 -12.51 -0.94
CA ILE A 168 2.09 -13.96 -1.11
C ILE A 168 2.16 -14.60 0.25
N ARG A 169 1.23 -15.53 0.53
CA ARG A 169 1.22 -16.32 1.76
C ARG A 169 1.46 -17.78 1.43
N LEU A 170 2.41 -18.39 2.12
CA LEU A 170 2.72 -19.82 2.01
C LEU A 170 2.53 -20.47 3.37
N TRP A 171 2.00 -21.70 3.35
CA TRP A 171 1.82 -22.56 4.52
C TRP A 171 2.70 -23.78 4.37
N PHE A 172 3.45 -24.09 5.43
CA PHE A 172 4.34 -25.24 5.52
C PHE A 172 3.90 -26.15 6.66
N ASP A 173 4.14 -27.45 6.52
CA ASP A 173 3.93 -28.44 7.59
C ASP A 173 5.04 -28.42 8.65
N THR A 174 6.12 -27.68 8.36
CA THR A 174 7.32 -27.56 9.19
C THR A 174 7.49 -26.12 9.68
N LYS A 175 8.19 -25.94 10.81
CA LYS A 175 8.56 -24.62 11.34
C LYS A 175 9.99 -24.27 10.94
N PRO A 176 10.27 -23.00 10.59
CA PRO A 176 11.65 -22.56 10.39
C PRO A 176 12.42 -22.63 11.71
N LYS A 177 13.75 -22.58 11.63
CA LYS A 177 14.60 -22.33 12.79
C LYS A 177 14.21 -21.00 13.45
N PRO A 178 14.55 -20.77 14.72
CA PRO A 178 14.32 -19.49 15.37
C PRO A 178 14.95 -18.34 14.57
N VAL A 179 14.12 -17.55 13.90
CA VAL A 179 14.46 -16.34 13.14
C VAL A 179 13.70 -15.14 13.69
N ALA A 180 13.92 -13.94 13.16
CA ALA A 180 13.05 -12.81 13.47
C ALA A 180 11.62 -13.08 12.95
N GLU A 181 10.60 -12.53 13.61
CA GLU A 181 9.19 -12.62 13.18
C GLU A 181 8.91 -11.91 11.86
N GLY A 182 9.75 -10.96 11.47
CA GLY A 182 9.75 -10.38 10.15
C GLY A 182 11.11 -9.78 9.80
N GLY A 183 11.31 -9.48 8.53
CA GLY A 183 12.57 -8.94 8.06
C GLY A 183 12.58 -8.62 6.58
N ILE A 184 13.74 -8.15 6.14
CA ILE A 184 14.00 -7.73 4.76
C ILE A 184 14.92 -8.75 4.11
N TYR A 185 14.60 -9.16 2.90
CA TYR A 185 15.54 -9.91 2.06
C TYR A 185 16.58 -8.96 1.48
N THR A 186 17.83 -9.19 1.83
CA THR A 186 18.97 -8.51 1.20
C THR A 186 19.69 -9.52 0.32
N GLY A 187 19.86 -9.22 -0.97
CA GLY A 187 20.56 -10.14 -1.87
C GLY A 187 19.95 -10.20 -3.25
N ASP A 188 19.94 -11.40 -3.80
CA ASP A 188 19.38 -11.74 -5.10
C ASP A 188 18.15 -12.63 -4.87
N PHE A 189 17.11 -11.99 -4.35
CA PHE A 189 15.81 -12.54 -4.01
C PHE A 189 14.74 -11.71 -4.73
N VAL A 190 13.67 -12.37 -5.16
CA VAL A 190 12.52 -11.66 -5.73
C VAL A 190 11.62 -11.05 -4.66
N MET A 191 11.61 -11.61 -3.45
CA MET A 191 10.90 -11.05 -2.31
C MET A 191 11.71 -9.94 -1.65
N ASP A 192 11.01 -8.96 -1.12
CA ASP A 192 11.58 -7.84 -0.39
C ASP A 192 11.46 -8.00 1.12
N ASN A 193 10.31 -8.50 1.58
CA ASN A 193 10.04 -8.70 3.00
C ASN A 193 9.46 -10.07 3.28
N PHE A 194 9.64 -10.55 4.52
CA PHE A 194 8.92 -11.69 5.07
C PHE A 194 8.34 -11.38 6.45
N PHE A 195 7.24 -12.04 6.78
CA PHE A 195 6.52 -11.95 8.04
C PHE A 195 5.96 -13.34 8.43
N TRP A 196 6.46 -13.92 9.51
CA TRP A 196 6.00 -15.19 10.06
C TRP A 196 4.71 -15.00 10.83
N LEU A 197 3.57 -15.20 10.17
CA LEU A 197 2.25 -14.80 10.65
C LEU A 197 1.85 -15.48 11.96
N ASP A 198 2.33 -16.70 12.23
CA ASP A 198 2.09 -17.42 13.48
C ASP A 198 2.73 -16.76 14.71
N ARG A 199 3.66 -15.82 14.48
CA ARG A 199 4.28 -14.99 15.51
C ARG A 199 3.65 -13.61 15.65
N LEU A 200 2.82 -13.22 14.68
CA LEU A 200 2.24 -11.87 14.60
C LEU A 200 0.77 -11.84 14.96
N GLN A 201 0.02 -12.87 14.57
CA GLN A 201 -1.44 -12.86 14.63
C GLN A 201 -1.99 -14.10 15.35
N PRO A 202 -2.89 -13.93 16.34
CA PRO A 202 -3.47 -15.03 17.12
C PRO A 202 -4.10 -16.14 16.28
N ALA A 203 -4.75 -15.82 15.15
CA ALA A 203 -5.38 -16.82 14.29
C ALA A 203 -4.35 -17.78 13.67
N TYR A 204 -3.21 -17.26 13.23
CA TYR A 204 -2.13 -18.06 12.66
C TYR A 204 -1.36 -18.80 13.75
N GLN A 205 -1.22 -18.21 14.93
CA GLN A 205 -0.65 -18.88 16.09
C GLN A 205 -1.46 -20.12 16.47
N ALA A 206 -2.80 -19.99 16.56
CA ALA A 206 -3.69 -21.10 16.87
C ALA A 206 -3.61 -22.20 15.79
N TRP A 207 -3.57 -21.82 14.51
CA TRP A 207 -3.38 -22.77 13.41
C TRP A 207 -2.03 -23.51 13.52
N SER A 208 -0.94 -22.78 13.75
CA SER A 208 0.41 -23.36 13.90
C SER A 208 0.52 -24.30 15.10
N GLN A 209 -0.16 -24.00 16.22
CA GLN A 209 -0.22 -24.88 17.38
C GLN A 209 -0.98 -26.18 17.08
N ALA A 210 -2.05 -26.11 16.27
CA ALA A 210 -2.86 -27.26 15.92
C ALA A 210 -2.22 -28.15 14.84
N SER A 211 -1.56 -27.56 13.83
CA SER A 211 -0.96 -28.29 12.70
C SER A 211 0.49 -28.69 12.94
N GLY A 212 1.20 -27.99 13.82
CA GLY A 212 2.66 -28.06 13.93
C GLY A 212 3.41 -27.27 12.86
N GLY A 213 2.70 -26.67 11.89
CA GLY A 213 3.26 -25.96 10.74
C GLY A 213 3.55 -24.48 10.97
N SER A 214 3.93 -23.77 9.91
CA SER A 214 4.19 -22.33 9.90
C SER A 214 3.54 -21.63 8.69
N ALA A 215 3.33 -20.32 8.80
CA ALA A 215 2.78 -19.51 7.73
C ALA A 215 3.60 -18.23 7.56
N VAL A 216 4.05 -17.96 6.34
CA VAL A 216 4.84 -16.76 6.02
C VAL A 216 4.12 -15.93 4.98
N GLU A 217 4.03 -14.63 5.24
CA GLU A 217 3.64 -13.61 4.26
C GLU A 217 4.90 -12.96 3.71
N MET A 218 4.95 -12.78 2.39
CA MET A 218 6.07 -12.17 1.70
C MET A 218 5.58 -11.11 0.73
N HIS A 219 6.32 -10.02 0.64
CA HIS A 219 6.00 -8.90 -0.23
C HIS A 219 6.99 -8.83 -1.38
N VAL A 220 6.50 -8.54 -2.57
CA VAL A 220 7.27 -8.24 -3.77
C VAL A 220 6.83 -6.86 -4.26
N TYR A 221 7.75 -5.89 -4.27
CA TYR A 221 7.50 -4.54 -4.77
C TYR A 221 8.14 -4.37 -6.15
N GLY A 222 7.35 -4.65 -7.18
CA GLY A 222 7.77 -4.51 -8.57
C GLY A 222 9.04 -5.30 -8.95
N PRO A 223 9.59 -5.03 -10.13
CA PRO A 223 9.07 -4.11 -11.14
C PRO A 223 7.80 -4.69 -11.83
N PRO A 224 7.01 -3.87 -12.56
CA PRO A 224 5.75 -4.31 -13.16
C PRO A 224 5.87 -5.55 -14.03
N GLU A 225 6.93 -5.65 -14.84
CA GLU A 225 7.19 -6.78 -15.73
C GLU A 225 7.36 -8.11 -14.99
N PHE A 226 7.76 -8.07 -13.71
CA PHE A 226 7.83 -9.27 -12.88
C PHE A 226 6.45 -9.70 -12.42
N LEU A 227 5.59 -8.75 -12.07
CA LEU A 227 4.22 -9.00 -11.59
C LEU A 227 3.21 -9.25 -12.72
N ASP A 228 3.54 -8.88 -13.96
CA ASP A 228 2.75 -9.20 -15.15
C ASP A 228 2.91 -10.67 -15.61
N GLN A 229 3.80 -11.43 -14.97
CA GLN A 229 3.93 -12.87 -15.22
C GLN A 229 2.73 -13.65 -14.67
N PRO A 230 2.45 -14.85 -15.20
CA PRO A 230 1.42 -15.71 -14.63
C PRO A 230 1.68 -16.00 -13.14
N ASP A 231 0.65 -16.00 -12.30
CA ASP A 231 0.74 -16.27 -10.86
C ASP A 231 1.56 -17.53 -10.54
N ALA A 232 1.44 -18.58 -11.35
CA ALA A 232 2.19 -19.82 -11.17
C ALA A 232 3.71 -19.61 -11.28
N SER A 233 4.19 -18.75 -12.19
CA SER A 233 5.61 -18.43 -12.35
C SER A 233 6.12 -17.62 -11.16
N LEU A 234 5.34 -16.63 -10.73
CA LEU A 234 5.64 -15.81 -9.56
C LEU A 234 5.74 -16.68 -8.30
N LEU A 235 4.73 -17.53 -8.07
CA LEU A 235 4.70 -18.44 -6.93
C LEU A 235 5.85 -19.44 -6.95
N ALA A 236 6.19 -20.02 -8.11
CA ALA A 236 7.30 -20.96 -8.22
C ALA A 236 8.63 -20.31 -7.83
N GLN A 237 8.90 -19.08 -8.31
CA GLN A 237 10.11 -18.35 -7.97
C GLN A 237 10.17 -18.00 -6.48
N VAL A 238 9.04 -17.55 -5.92
CA VAL A 238 8.94 -17.21 -4.50
C VAL A 238 9.14 -18.44 -3.61
N ILE A 239 8.60 -19.59 -3.99
CA ILE A 239 8.82 -20.86 -3.26
C ILE A 239 10.31 -21.24 -3.29
N VAL A 240 10.95 -21.17 -4.46
CA VAL A 240 12.40 -21.47 -4.60
C VAL A 240 13.22 -20.56 -3.70
N ASP A 241 12.95 -19.26 -3.72
CA ASP A 241 13.66 -18.28 -2.91
C ASP A 241 13.39 -18.44 -1.41
N THR A 242 12.18 -18.89 -1.05
CA THR A 242 11.83 -19.22 0.34
C THR A 242 12.69 -20.36 0.87
N TYR A 243 12.83 -21.46 0.10
CA TYR A 243 13.72 -22.58 0.48
C TYR A 243 15.21 -22.19 0.45
N ARG A 244 15.62 -21.23 -0.39
CA ARG A 244 17.00 -20.70 -0.35
C ARG A 244 17.27 -19.95 0.96
N ALA A 245 16.28 -19.22 1.46
CA ALA A 245 16.40 -18.45 2.70
C ALA A 245 16.20 -19.29 3.97
N PHE A 246 15.30 -20.27 3.91
CA PHE A 246 14.93 -21.17 5.01
C PHE A 246 15.00 -22.63 4.54
N PRO A 247 16.19 -23.22 4.39
CA PRO A 247 16.38 -24.54 3.80
C PRO A 247 15.80 -25.71 4.61
N GLU A 248 15.39 -25.46 5.85
CA GLU A 248 14.76 -26.45 6.74
C GLU A 248 13.25 -26.64 6.56
N LEU A 249 12.61 -25.77 5.76
CA LEU A 249 11.17 -25.87 5.49
C LEU A 249 10.83 -27.07 4.61
#